data_AF-A0AA42AUF5-F1
#
_entry.id   AF-A0AA42AUF5-F1
#
_cell.length_a   1.000
_cell.length_b   1.000
_cell.length_c   1.000
_cell.angle_alpha   90.00
_cell.angle_beta   90.00
_cell.angle_gamma   90.00
#
_symmetry.space_group_name_H-M   'P 1'
#
loop_
_entity.id
_entity.type
_entity.pdbx_description
1 polymer ?
#
loop_
_entity_poly.entity_id
_entity_poly.type
_entity_poly.pdbx_seq_one_letter_code
_entity_poly.pdbx_strand_id
1 'polypeptide(L)'
;MNSLSVSSKPLMFSLVSLIFIIFCVNPITAQNIGWDQSAQHFLITSLTLPKISSVSDAGFIETLIHDTDLPANVSMNGITIDKINRRILAVVHSIDPEQHPFDALASYDLRSRQRLFLSPLTDDAVE
;
A
#
# COMPACT_ATOMS: atom_id res chain seq x y z
N MET A 1 -12.03 -50.04 27.51
CA MET A 1 -11.73 -49.98 26.06
C MET A 1 -12.96 -49.44 25.35
N ASN A 2 -12.84 -48.24 24.77
CA ASN A 2 -13.40 -47.80 23.48
C ASN A 2 -13.49 -46.26 23.46
N SER A 3 -12.49 -45.65 22.83
CA SER A 3 -12.53 -44.30 22.26
C SER A 3 -13.52 -44.25 21.10
N LEU A 4 -14.03 -43.05 20.77
CA LEU A 4 -14.24 -42.50 19.41
C LEU A 4 -14.89 -41.11 19.57
N SER A 5 -14.13 -40.04 19.36
CA SER A 5 -14.09 -39.23 18.13
C SER A 5 -14.95 -37.97 18.24
N VAL A 6 -14.34 -36.89 18.75
CA VAL A 6 -14.89 -35.54 18.65
C VAL A 6 -14.44 -34.97 17.31
N SER A 7 -15.38 -34.89 16.36
CA SER A 7 -15.20 -34.20 15.09
C SER A 7 -15.14 -32.69 15.35
N SER A 8 -13.93 -32.13 15.40
CA SER A 8 -13.73 -30.68 15.37
C SER A 8 -13.74 -30.21 13.92
N LYS A 9 -14.92 -29.79 13.44
CA LYS A 9 -15.00 -28.92 12.27
C LYS A 9 -14.32 -27.59 12.62
N PRO A 10 -13.33 -27.09 11.87
CA PRO A 10 -12.75 -25.79 12.17
C PRO A 10 -13.82 -24.73 11.94
N LEU A 11 -14.16 -24.00 13.01
CA LEU A 11 -15.01 -22.83 12.95
C LEU A 11 -14.33 -21.76 12.09
N MET A 12 -15.02 -21.37 11.03
CA MET A 12 -14.78 -20.15 10.28
C MET A 12 -15.09 -18.96 11.19
N PHE A 13 -14.05 -18.33 11.76
CA PHE A 13 -14.13 -17.04 12.44
C PHE A 13 -13.41 -16.01 11.56
N SER A 14 -14.10 -15.02 10.99
CA SER A 14 -14.75 -13.85 11.61
C SER A 14 -13.77 -12.68 11.72
N LEU A 15 -14.23 -11.53 11.18
CA LEU A 15 -13.71 -10.16 11.31
C LEU A 15 -12.46 -10.03 12.19
N VAL A 16 -11.29 -9.84 11.57
CA VAL A 16 -10.07 -9.50 12.32
C VAL A 16 -9.85 -8.00 12.22
N SER A 17 -10.28 -7.32 13.28
CA SER A 17 -9.66 -6.17 13.94
C SER A 17 -8.70 -5.33 13.08
N LEU A 18 -9.19 -4.14 12.68
CA LEU A 18 -8.38 -3.08 12.10
C LEU A 18 -7.61 -2.37 13.23
N ILE A 19 -6.41 -2.86 13.55
CA ILE A 19 -5.49 -2.17 14.45
C ILE A 19 -4.62 -1.24 13.58
N PHE A 20 -4.91 0.06 13.60
CA PHE A 20 -4.01 1.07 13.07
C PHE A 20 -2.82 1.21 14.02
N ILE A 21 -1.69 0.57 13.71
CA ILE A 21 -0.42 0.87 14.36
C ILE A 21 0.24 1.98 13.53
N ILE A 22 0.13 3.22 14.00
CA ILE A 22 0.90 4.35 13.44
C ILE A 22 2.33 4.23 13.99
N PHE A 23 3.28 3.86 13.12
CA PHE A 23 4.70 3.83 13.48
C PHE A 23 5.31 5.21 13.29
N CYS A 24 5.66 5.90 14.38
CA CYS A 24 6.43 7.13 14.34
C CYS A 24 7.92 6.80 14.54
N VAL A 25 8.66 6.63 13.43
CA VAL A 25 10.12 6.71 13.42
C VAL A 25 10.50 7.65 12.28
N ASN A 26 11.00 8.85 12.61
CA ASN A 26 11.37 9.91 11.65
C ASN A 26 12.23 9.37 10.47
N PRO A 27 12.07 9.85 9.21
CA PRO A 27 11.04 10.72 8.62
C PRO A 27 9.93 9.91 7.90
N ILE A 28 9.74 8.63 8.24
CA ILE A 28 8.69 7.81 7.63
C ILE A 28 7.40 8.06 8.41
N THR A 29 6.75 9.18 8.10
CA THR A 29 5.36 9.40 8.45
C THR A 29 4.53 8.46 7.57
N ALA A 30 4.24 7.27 8.11
CA ALA A 30 3.51 6.23 7.41
C ALA A 30 2.03 6.62 7.27
N GLN A 31 1.50 6.70 6.05
CA GLN A 31 0.06 6.99 5.86
C GLN A 31 -0.78 5.74 5.77
N ASN A 32 -0.27 4.75 5.05
CA ASN A 32 -1.00 3.53 4.74
C ASN A 32 -0.07 2.32 4.86
N ILE A 33 -0.66 1.16 5.18
CA ILE A 33 0.04 -0.12 5.32
C ILE A 33 -0.73 -1.22 4.59
N GLY A 34 -0.01 -2.04 3.83
CA GLY A 34 -0.54 -3.22 3.15
C GLY A 34 0.33 -4.45 3.40
N TRP A 35 -0.28 -5.64 3.51
CA TRP A 35 0.47 -6.90 3.65
C TRP A 35 0.58 -7.63 2.31
N ASP A 36 1.80 -7.78 1.78
CA ASP A 36 2.05 -8.66 0.66
C ASP A 36 2.26 -10.09 1.16
N GLN A 37 1.20 -10.88 1.09
CA GLN A 37 1.24 -12.30 1.46
C GLN A 37 2.16 -13.12 0.54
N SER A 38 2.38 -12.72 -0.70
CA SER A 38 3.26 -13.47 -1.61
C SER A 38 4.74 -13.29 -1.25
N ALA A 39 5.12 -12.09 -0.81
CA ALA A 39 6.49 -11.75 -0.45
C ALA A 39 6.77 -11.70 1.07
N GLN A 40 5.74 -11.92 1.90
CA GLN A 40 5.81 -11.93 3.37
C GLN A 40 6.42 -10.65 3.97
N HIS A 41 6.02 -9.49 3.43
CA HIS A 41 6.45 -8.19 3.94
C HIS A 41 5.31 -7.18 4.00
N PHE A 42 5.48 -6.18 4.85
CA PHE A 42 4.59 -5.02 4.89
C PHE A 42 5.05 -3.98 3.87
N LEU A 43 4.10 -3.35 3.21
CA LEU A 43 4.31 -2.18 2.37
C LEU A 43 3.79 -0.96 3.10
N ILE A 44 4.58 0.10 3.11
CA ILE A 44 4.29 1.33 3.83
C ILE A 44 4.46 2.50 2.87
N THR A 45 3.51 3.42 2.85
CA THR A 45 3.63 4.66 2.10
C THR A 45 4.09 5.84 2.95
N SER A 46 4.81 6.77 2.32
CA SER A 46 5.23 8.02 2.95
C SER A 46 4.20 9.14 2.74
N LEU A 47 3.97 9.92 3.79
CA LEU A 47 3.17 11.16 3.78
C LEU A 47 3.86 12.33 3.06
N THR A 48 5.18 12.26 2.85
CA THR A 48 5.98 13.40 2.38
C THR A 48 6.69 13.15 1.07
N LEU A 49 6.80 11.89 0.65
CA LEU A 49 7.50 11.49 -0.56
C LEU A 49 6.66 10.51 -1.38
N PRO A 50 6.78 10.50 -2.71
CA PRO A 50 6.18 9.50 -3.58
C PRO A 50 6.95 8.17 -3.49
N LYS A 51 6.91 7.55 -2.31
CA LYS A 51 7.73 6.40 -1.95
C LYS A 51 6.90 5.33 -1.23
N ILE A 52 7.11 4.09 -1.66
CA ILE A 52 6.64 2.88 -0.98
C ILE A 52 7.85 2.13 -0.45
N SER A 53 7.84 1.86 0.84
CA SER A 53 8.88 1.08 1.52
C SER A 53 8.35 -0.31 1.85
N SER A 54 9.21 -1.31 1.76
CA SER A 54 8.94 -2.66 2.24
C SER A 54 9.58 -2.86 3.61
N VAL A 55 8.87 -3.53 4.51
CA VAL A 55 9.35 -3.93 5.83
C VAL A 55 9.24 -5.44 5.96
N SER A 56 10.38 -6.10 6.10
CA SER A 56 10.43 -7.56 6.25
C SER A 56 9.93 -8.02 7.62
N ASP A 57 9.73 -9.33 7.77
CA ASP A 57 9.46 -10.01 9.04
C ASP A 57 10.55 -9.76 10.11
N ALA A 58 11.81 -9.58 9.67
CA ALA A 58 12.93 -9.19 10.51
C ALA A 58 12.97 -7.69 10.88
N GLY A 59 12.03 -6.88 10.38
CA GLY A 59 11.97 -5.44 10.62
C GLY A 59 12.95 -4.62 9.78
N PHE A 60 13.53 -5.20 8.71
CA PHE A 60 14.39 -4.45 7.79
C PHE A 60 13.55 -3.61 6.84
N ILE A 61 13.88 -2.33 6.72
CA ILE A 61 13.17 -1.38 5.86
C ILE A 61 13.98 -1.14 4.59
N GLU A 62 13.35 -1.40 3.44
CA GLU A 62 13.92 -1.08 2.13
C GLU A 62 12.99 -0.21 1.29
N THR A 63 13.55 0.53 0.34
CA THR A 63 12.75 1.28 -0.64
C THR A 63 12.33 0.32 -1.74
N LEU A 64 11.03 0.05 -1.86
CA LEU A 64 10.51 -0.81 -2.92
C LEU A 64 10.24 -0.01 -4.19
N ILE A 65 9.54 1.12 -4.06
CA ILE A 65 9.20 2.03 -5.16
C ILE A 65 9.54 3.45 -4.71
N HIS A 66 10.23 4.17 -5.58
CA HIS A 66 10.43 5.61 -5.47
C HIS A 66 10.29 6.18 -6.87
N ASP A 67 9.13 6.78 -7.14
CA ASP A 67 8.80 7.27 -8.47
C ASP A 67 9.20 8.74 -8.59
N THR A 68 10.32 8.97 -9.26
CA THR A 68 10.87 10.31 -9.51
C THR A 68 10.22 11.03 -10.69
N ASP A 69 9.38 10.33 -11.46
CA ASP A 69 8.67 10.89 -12.62
C ASP A 69 7.30 11.47 -12.22
N LEU A 70 6.96 11.45 -10.93
CA LEU A 70 5.79 12.13 -10.40
C LEU A 70 6.07 13.63 -10.21
N PRO A 71 5.04 14.49 -10.27
CA PRO A 71 5.18 15.91 -9.96
C PRO A 71 5.78 16.15 -8.57
N ALA A 72 6.44 17.29 -8.39
CA ALA A 72 6.89 17.69 -7.05
C ALA A 72 5.70 17.88 -6.10
N ASN A 73 5.95 17.74 -4.79
CA ASN A 73 4.96 17.93 -3.72
C ASN A 73 3.77 16.97 -3.76
N VAL A 74 3.98 15.72 -4.19
CA VAL A 74 2.96 14.67 -4.09
C VAL A 74 3.41 13.54 -3.16
N SER A 75 2.45 12.87 -2.54
CA SER A 75 2.62 11.70 -1.69
C SER A 75 1.73 10.55 -2.15
N MET A 76 2.00 9.34 -1.65
CA MET A 76 1.18 8.16 -1.93
C MET A 76 0.28 7.88 -0.72
N ASN A 77 -0.98 8.30 -0.79
CA ASN A 77 -1.85 8.33 0.38
C ASN A 77 -2.54 7.00 0.69
N GLY A 78 -2.75 6.17 -0.33
CA GLY A 78 -3.40 4.88 -0.19
C GLY A 78 -2.79 3.85 -1.12
N ILE A 79 -2.71 2.59 -0.68
CA ILE A 79 -2.22 1.49 -1.49
C ILE A 79 -3.14 0.27 -1.41
N THR A 80 -3.19 -0.49 -2.50
CA THR A 80 -3.74 -1.84 -2.50
C THR A 80 -2.88 -2.75 -3.37
N ILE A 81 -2.86 -4.04 -3.02
CA ILE A 81 -2.01 -5.04 -3.65
C ILE A 81 -2.90 -5.96 -4.49
N ASP A 82 -2.71 -5.93 -5.80
CA ASP A 82 -3.31 -6.88 -6.73
C ASP A 82 -2.35 -8.07 -6.89
N LYS A 83 -2.55 -9.08 -6.03
CA LYS A 83 -1.72 -10.29 -5.97
C LYS A 83 -1.77 -11.11 -7.27
N ILE A 84 -2.91 -11.09 -7.96
CA ILE A 84 -3.14 -11.89 -9.18
C ILE A 84 -2.24 -11.34 -10.28
N ASN A 85 -2.25 -10.02 -10.47
CA ASN A 85 -1.46 -9.36 -11.50
C ASN A 85 -0.07 -8.91 -11.01
N ARG A 86 0.27 -9.19 -9.75
CA ARG A 86 1.53 -8.79 -9.09
C ARG A 86 1.85 -7.31 -9.25
N ARG A 87 0.86 -6.47 -8.97
CA ARG A 87 0.98 -5.01 -9.05
C ARG A 87 0.46 -4.34 -7.79
N ILE A 88 1.00 -3.17 -7.51
CA ILE A 88 0.45 -2.23 -6.54
C ILE A 88 -0.40 -1.22 -7.30
N LEU A 89 -1.51 -0.82 -6.68
CA LEU A 89 -2.24 0.39 -7.04
C LEU A 89 -2.02 1.38 -5.91
N ALA A 90 -1.60 2.59 -6.24
CA ALA A 90 -1.33 3.65 -5.29
C ALA A 90 -2.10 4.92 -5.69
N VAL A 91 -2.77 5.53 -4.73
CA VAL A 91 -3.37 6.85 -4.90
C VAL A 91 -2.27 7.88 -4.66
N VAL A 92 -1.97 8.67 -5.67
CA VAL A 92 -1.07 9.82 -5.62
C VAL A 92 -1.91 11.05 -5.35
N HIS A 93 -1.55 11.81 -4.33
CA HIS A 93 -2.25 13.00 -3.90
C HIS A 93 -1.26 14.13 -3.68
N SER A 94 -1.66 15.35 -3.97
CA SER A 94 -0.87 16.54 -3.66
C SER A 94 -0.77 16.78 -2.16
N ILE A 95 0.43 17.11 -1.67
CA ILE A 95 0.66 17.51 -0.28
C ILE A 95 0.10 18.93 -0.04
N ASP A 96 0.07 19.77 -1.07
CA ASP A 96 -0.52 21.10 -1.06
C ASP A 96 -1.51 21.25 -2.23
N PRO A 97 -2.73 20.71 -2.08
CA PRO A 97 -3.72 20.71 -3.16
C PRO A 97 -4.23 22.10 -3.51
N GLU A 98 -4.10 23.10 -2.63
CA GLU A 98 -4.52 24.48 -2.93
C GLU A 98 -3.59 25.15 -3.95
N GLN A 99 -2.28 24.88 -3.86
CA GLN A 99 -1.30 25.45 -4.79
C GLN A 99 -1.05 24.55 -6.00
N HIS A 100 -1.13 23.23 -5.84
CA HIS A 100 -0.79 22.25 -6.86
C HIS A 100 -1.81 21.11 -6.86
N PRO A 101 -3.04 21.31 -7.40
CA PRO A 101 -4.05 20.26 -7.42
C PRO A 101 -3.60 19.12 -8.31
N PHE A 102 -3.40 17.95 -7.71
CA PHE A 102 -3.02 16.75 -8.42
C PHE A 102 -3.51 15.52 -7.66
N ASP A 103 -4.39 14.78 -8.32
CA ASP A 103 -4.87 13.48 -7.87
C ASP A 103 -4.70 12.49 -9.02
N ALA A 104 -4.14 11.33 -8.72
CA ALA A 104 -3.95 10.30 -9.72
C ALA A 104 -3.97 8.90 -9.09
N LEU A 105 -4.36 7.91 -9.89
CA LEU A 105 -4.15 6.51 -9.58
C LEU A 105 -2.94 6.01 -10.38
N ALA A 106 -1.90 5.62 -9.67
CA ALA A 106 -0.72 4.99 -10.24
C ALA A 106 -0.76 3.48 -10.04
N SER A 107 -0.22 2.72 -10.99
CA SER A 107 0.05 1.30 -10.79
C SER A 107 1.51 0.98 -11.03
N TYR A 108 2.05 0.07 -10.22
CA TYR A 108 3.44 -0.36 -10.29
C TYR A 108 3.53 -1.87 -10.33
N ASP A 109 4.38 -2.41 -11.19
CA ASP A 109 4.67 -3.84 -11.22
C ASP A 109 5.62 -4.22 -10.08
N LEU A 110 5.27 -5.22 -9.27
CA LEU A 110 6.04 -5.62 -8.09
C LEU A 110 7.38 -6.29 -8.43
N ARG A 111 7.55 -6.80 -9.65
CA ARG A 111 8.77 -7.48 -10.09
C ARG A 111 9.81 -6.49 -10.59
N SER A 112 9.42 -5.67 -11.55
CA SER A 112 10.27 -4.64 -12.18
C SER A 112 10.38 -3.38 -11.35
N ARG A 113 9.44 -3.15 -10.42
CA ARG A 113 9.31 -1.93 -9.60
C ARG A 113 9.05 -0.68 -10.45
N GLN A 114 8.59 -0.86 -11.69
CA GLN A 114 8.31 0.23 -12.63
C GLN A 114 6.84 0.61 -12.62
N ARG A 115 6.57 1.88 -12.90
CA ARG A 115 5.22 2.39 -13.10
C ARG A 115 4.64 1.81 -14.39
N LEU A 116 3.51 1.13 -14.26
CA LEU A 116 2.72 0.60 -15.37
C LEU A 116 1.83 1.68 -15.98
N PHE A 117 1.17 2.48 -15.15
CA PHE A 117 0.37 3.62 -15.59
C PHE A 117 0.24 4.68 -14.51
N LEU A 118 -0.13 5.89 -14.95
CA LEU A 118 -0.57 7.01 -14.13
C LEU A 118 -1.85 7.56 -14.76
N SER A 119 -2.97 7.45 -14.05
CA SER A 119 -4.25 7.99 -14.51
C SER A 119 -4.62 9.17 -13.61
N PRO A 120 -4.65 10.40 -14.11
CA PRO A 120 -5.23 11.52 -13.38
C PRO A 120 -6.65 11.18 -12.95
N LEU A 121 -6.99 11.53 -11.71
CA LEU A 121 -8.35 11.49 -11.18
C LEU A 121 -8.88 12.92 -11.25
N THR A 122 -8.97 13.45 -12.47
CA THR A 122 -9.70 14.70 -12.71
C THR A 122 -11.18 14.42 -12.54
N ASP A 123 -11.88 15.33 -11.86
CA ASP A 123 -13.34 15.35 -11.87
C ASP A 123 -13.79 15.90 -13.23
N ASP A 124 -13.56 15.13 -14.30
CA ASP A 124 -14.03 15.49 -15.64
C ASP A 124 -15.53 15.18 -15.77
N ALA A 125 -16.33 15.79 -14.89
CA ALA A 125 -17.62 16.34 -15.29
C ALA A 125 -17.35 17.69 -15.99
N VAL A 126 -16.57 17.65 -17.08
CA VAL A 126 -16.45 18.79 -18.00
C VAL A 126 -17.60 18.65 -18.99
N GLU A 127 -18.65 19.44 -18.75
CA GLU A 127 -19.69 19.77 -19.73
C GLU A 127 -19.12 20.68 -20.84
#